data_AF-A0A966NEN2-F1
#
_entry.id   AF-A0A966NEN2-F1
#
_cell.length_a   1.000
_cell.length_b   1.000
_cell.length_c   1.000
_cell.angle_alpha   90.00
_cell.angle_beta   90.00
_cell.angle_gamma   90.00
#
_symmetry.space_group_name_H-M   'P 1'
#
loop_
_entity.id
_entity.type
_entity.pdbx_description
1 polymer ?
#
loop_
_entity_poly.entity_id
_entity_poly.type
_entity_poly.pdbx_seq_one_letter_code
_entity_poly.pdbx_strand_id
1 'polypeptide(L)'
;MPASGTFVWYVFTASFISVIAACSGGTGSSDTATTINPTPPAASGETSTASVFCGYSTNTFNSSASVNAQATSTWSCSPTNRTLTSNGIPDHEVGTFPNPGNPNRISAQSISASYTLTPAQTGSVNSNLVALGYALNGIKFEPGTGGTCNDSGTNCSLVGGTGAWRIEALGQTSFDFGTDFNNAHVQPTGEYHYHGMPEKLIEKLNKGQQMTLVGWAADGFPVYARYGYSEANNARSSIKLLASSYRLKSAPDAGRPAVSLYPLGTFRQDYEYVAGLGDLDECNGRSGVTPEFPSGIYYYAITVAYPYIQRCVKGTAAGGATPLPPPPPPK
;
A
#
# COMPACT_ATOMS: atom_id res chain seq x y z
N MET A 1 40.58 47.61 -24.45
CA MET A 1 40.70 46.32 -25.18
C MET A 1 39.92 45.26 -24.43
N PRO A 2 38.78 44.79 -24.95
CA PRO A 2 38.21 43.51 -24.54
C PRO A 2 38.32 42.50 -25.68
N ALA A 3 38.85 41.32 -25.38
CA ALA A 3 39.00 40.22 -26.32
C ALA A 3 37.67 39.50 -26.54
N SER A 4 37.37 39.31 -27.82
CA SER A 4 36.24 38.65 -28.45
C SER A 4 36.20 37.14 -28.21
N GLY A 5 35.04 36.61 -27.81
CA GLY A 5 34.71 35.18 -27.79
C GLY A 5 33.73 34.85 -28.91
N THR A 6 34.15 33.98 -29.82
CA THR A 6 33.41 33.58 -31.03
C THR A 6 32.48 32.40 -30.72
N PHE A 7 31.19 32.55 -31.03
CA PHE A 7 30.18 31.48 -31.00
C PHE A 7 30.27 30.66 -32.28
N VAL A 8 30.36 29.33 -32.17
CA VAL A 8 30.28 28.38 -33.30
C VAL A 8 28.94 27.64 -33.22
N TRP A 9 28.13 27.77 -34.26
CA TRP A 9 26.91 26.97 -34.47
C TRP A 9 27.27 25.72 -35.26
N TYR A 10 26.92 24.53 -34.75
CA TYR A 10 26.90 23.30 -35.53
C TYR A 10 25.46 22.95 -35.89
N VAL A 11 25.15 23.01 -37.19
CA VAL A 11 23.95 22.45 -37.80
C VAL A 11 24.23 20.97 -38.05
N PHE A 12 23.48 20.07 -37.40
CA PHE A 12 23.45 18.66 -37.77
C PHE A 12 22.09 18.32 -38.36
N THR A 13 22.05 18.22 -39.69
CA THR A 13 21.00 17.54 -40.44
C THR A 13 21.29 16.04 -40.42
N ALA A 14 20.35 15.23 -39.93
CA ALA A 14 20.39 13.78 -40.07
C ALA A 14 19.20 13.31 -40.92
N SER A 15 19.53 12.83 -42.11
CA SER A 15 18.62 12.29 -43.12
C SER A 15 18.03 10.95 -42.71
N PHE A 16 16.74 10.76 -43.00
CA PHE A 16 16.05 9.48 -42.95
C PHE A 16 16.56 8.56 -44.07
N ILE A 17 16.97 7.34 -43.71
CA ILE A 17 17.16 6.23 -44.66
C ILE A 17 16.34 5.04 -44.16
N SER A 18 15.28 4.72 -44.91
CA SER A 18 14.53 3.48 -44.81
C SER A 18 15.29 2.39 -45.57
N VAL A 19 15.53 1.24 -44.93
CA VAL A 19 16.05 0.04 -45.60
C VAL A 19 15.05 -1.10 -45.41
N ILE A 20 14.54 -1.59 -46.54
CA ILE A 20 13.79 -2.85 -46.68
C ILE A 20 14.80 -3.89 -47.15
N ALA A 21 14.87 -5.05 -46.48
CA ALA A 21 15.45 -6.31 -47.00
C ALA A 21 14.88 -7.45 -46.13
N ALA A 22 13.94 -8.27 -46.62
CA ALA A 22 14.09 -9.43 -47.51
C ALA A 22 14.78 -10.63 -46.83
N CYS A 23 14.03 -11.73 -46.73
CA CYS A 23 14.40 -13.00 -46.11
C CYS A 23 15.32 -13.85 -47.02
N SER A 24 16.30 -14.53 -46.42
CA SER A 24 16.94 -15.73 -46.97
C SER A 24 17.55 -16.55 -45.82
N GLY A 25 17.33 -17.87 -45.83
CA GLY A 25 17.60 -18.77 -44.70
C GLY A 25 18.88 -19.61 -44.77
N GLY A 26 19.09 -20.37 -43.68
CA GLY A 26 20.07 -21.45 -43.46
C GLY A 26 21.33 -20.98 -42.72
N THR A 27 21.88 -21.60 -41.67
CA THR A 27 21.65 -22.88 -40.94
C THR A 27 22.43 -22.81 -39.62
N GLY A 28 21.83 -23.34 -38.53
CA GLY A 28 22.54 -23.98 -37.41
C GLY A 28 23.34 -23.11 -36.43
N SER A 29 22.70 -22.67 -35.35
CA SER A 29 23.35 -22.57 -34.04
C SER A 29 22.32 -22.85 -32.93
N SER A 30 22.71 -23.66 -31.96
CA SER A 30 21.89 -24.19 -30.89
C SER A 30 21.62 -23.12 -29.82
N ASP A 31 20.44 -22.51 -29.86
CA ASP A 31 19.89 -21.73 -28.75
C ASP A 31 18.67 -22.47 -28.17
N THR A 32 18.74 -22.75 -26.87
CA THR A 32 17.63 -23.32 -26.10
C THR A 32 16.56 -22.24 -25.94
N ALA A 33 15.71 -22.09 -26.96
CA ALA A 33 14.56 -21.20 -26.95
C ALA A 33 13.54 -21.68 -25.91
N THR A 34 13.32 -20.86 -24.88
CA THR A 34 12.23 -21.03 -23.91
C THR A 34 10.91 -20.87 -24.64
N THR A 35 10.16 -21.96 -24.79
CA THR A 35 8.80 -21.95 -25.34
C THR A 35 7.85 -21.27 -24.36
N ILE A 36 7.50 -20.02 -24.64
CA ILE A 36 6.39 -19.34 -23.98
C ILE A 36 5.12 -19.85 -24.64
N ASN A 37 4.40 -20.76 -24.00
CA ASN A 37 3.07 -21.14 -24.45
C ASN A 37 2.13 -19.93 -24.25
N PRO A 38 1.46 -19.43 -25.30
CA PRO A 38 0.49 -18.36 -25.13
C PRO A 38 -0.69 -18.88 -24.30
N THR A 39 -0.88 -18.27 -23.13
CA THR A 39 -2.07 -18.47 -22.31
C THR A 39 -3.30 -18.03 -23.10
N PRO A 40 -4.43 -18.78 -23.07
CA PRO A 40 -5.65 -18.36 -23.76
C PRO A 40 -6.11 -16.97 -23.31
N PRO A 41 -6.78 -16.18 -24.18
CA PRO A 41 -7.27 -14.86 -23.80
C PRO A 41 -8.26 -15.00 -22.63
N ALA A 42 -8.06 -14.21 -21.57
CA ALA A 42 -9.04 -14.08 -20.51
C ALA A 42 -10.36 -13.57 -21.10
N ALA A 43 -11.48 -14.17 -20.68
CA ALA A 43 -12.81 -13.70 -21.04
C ALA A 43 -12.97 -12.23 -20.62
N SER A 44 -13.60 -11.43 -21.49
CA SER A 44 -13.85 -10.01 -21.27
C SER A 44 -14.61 -9.77 -19.97
N GLY A 45 -13.96 -9.15 -18.97
CA GLY A 45 -14.61 -8.68 -17.74
C GLY A 45 -13.82 -8.93 -16.44
N GLU A 46 -12.86 -9.86 -16.44
CA GLU A 46 -12.08 -10.19 -15.24
C GLU A 46 -10.59 -9.88 -15.47
N THR A 47 -10.06 -8.87 -14.76
CA THR A 47 -8.64 -8.56 -14.78
C THR A 47 -7.88 -9.53 -13.87
N SER A 48 -7.10 -10.43 -14.47
CA SER A 48 -6.22 -11.31 -13.70
C SER A 48 -4.95 -10.59 -13.23
N THR A 49 -4.50 -10.88 -12.02
CA THR A 49 -3.23 -10.42 -11.45
C THR A 49 -2.10 -11.46 -11.56
N ALA A 50 -2.34 -12.60 -12.21
CA ALA A 50 -1.42 -13.74 -12.28
C ALA A 50 -0.10 -13.46 -13.01
N SER A 51 -0.02 -12.40 -13.83
CA SER A 51 1.21 -12.02 -14.53
C SER A 51 2.15 -11.15 -13.69
N VAL A 52 1.72 -10.69 -12.52
CA VAL A 52 2.44 -9.67 -11.74
C VAL A 52 2.90 -10.27 -10.41
N PHE A 53 4.21 -10.35 -10.18
CA PHE A 53 4.82 -10.79 -8.91
C PHE A 53 4.38 -12.17 -8.37
N CYS A 54 4.11 -13.13 -9.27
CA CYS A 54 3.78 -14.51 -8.90
C CYS A 54 4.97 -15.40 -8.51
N GLY A 55 6.18 -14.87 -8.55
CA GLY A 55 7.41 -15.51 -8.06
C GLY A 55 8.33 -14.50 -7.38
N TYR A 56 7.75 -13.46 -6.77
CA TYR A 56 8.52 -12.44 -6.09
C TYR A 56 9.01 -12.97 -4.74
N SER A 57 10.30 -12.85 -4.46
CA SER A 57 10.86 -13.20 -3.16
C SER A 57 11.95 -12.23 -2.72
N THR A 58 12.04 -12.03 -1.41
CA THR A 58 13.13 -11.32 -0.77
C THR A 58 13.75 -12.21 0.32
N ASN A 59 15.07 -12.12 0.41
CA ASN A 59 15.87 -12.75 1.45
C ASN A 59 17.00 -11.78 1.79
N THR A 60 16.75 -10.84 2.70
CA THR A 60 17.68 -9.74 3.01
C THR A 60 17.98 -9.68 4.50
N PHE A 61 19.24 -9.61 4.88
CA PHE A 61 19.60 -9.36 6.27
C PHE A 61 19.32 -7.90 6.62
N ASN A 62 18.51 -7.67 7.65
CA ASN A 62 18.24 -6.33 8.15
C ASN A 62 19.14 -6.04 9.35
N SER A 63 20.12 -5.16 9.13
CA SER A 63 21.11 -4.76 10.14
C SER A 63 20.64 -3.65 11.08
N SER A 64 19.39 -3.20 10.99
CA SER A 64 18.83 -2.24 11.95
C SER A 64 18.95 -2.81 13.37
N ALA A 65 19.38 -1.99 14.33
CA ALA A 65 19.65 -2.45 15.70
C ALA A 65 18.43 -3.14 16.36
N SER A 66 17.21 -2.72 16.01
CA SER A 66 15.96 -3.29 16.52
C SER A 66 15.49 -4.56 15.80
N VAL A 67 16.22 -5.02 14.78
CA VAL A 67 15.89 -6.22 14.00
C VAL A 67 17.04 -7.22 14.06
N ASN A 68 18.20 -6.87 13.51
CA ASN A 68 19.41 -7.70 13.43
C ASN A 68 19.13 -9.18 13.08
N ALA A 69 18.33 -9.39 12.02
CA ALA A 69 17.82 -10.70 11.64
C ALA A 69 17.63 -10.80 10.12
N GLN A 70 17.54 -12.03 9.63
CA GLN A 70 17.21 -12.30 8.23
C GLN A 70 15.73 -12.03 7.98
N ALA A 71 15.40 -11.17 7.02
CA ALA A 71 14.05 -10.94 6.54
C ALA A 71 13.75 -11.84 5.33
N THR A 72 12.60 -12.53 5.37
CA THR A 72 12.15 -13.37 4.26
C THR A 72 10.70 -13.10 3.89
N SER A 73 10.44 -13.00 2.60
CA SER A 73 9.08 -12.88 2.04
C SER A 73 9.05 -13.58 0.69
N THR A 74 8.07 -14.45 0.47
CA THR A 74 7.88 -15.14 -0.80
C THR A 74 6.43 -15.06 -1.20
N TRP A 75 6.19 -14.49 -2.37
CA TRP A 75 4.92 -14.50 -3.08
C TRP A 75 4.98 -15.52 -4.20
N SER A 76 4.02 -16.45 -4.19
CA SER A 76 3.86 -17.50 -5.18
C SER A 76 2.43 -17.51 -5.71
N CYS A 77 2.21 -18.13 -6.87
CA CYS A 77 0.86 -18.27 -7.42
C CYS A 77 0.54 -19.73 -7.75
N SER A 78 -0.68 -20.13 -7.39
CA SER A 78 -1.38 -21.25 -8.01
C SER A 78 -2.20 -20.74 -9.21
N PRO A 79 -2.96 -21.59 -9.91
CA PRO A 79 -3.85 -21.13 -10.97
C PRO A 79 -4.91 -20.11 -10.51
N THR A 80 -5.30 -20.12 -9.24
CA THR A 80 -6.40 -19.31 -8.71
C THR A 80 -5.98 -18.28 -7.67
N ASN A 81 -4.89 -18.53 -6.93
CA ASN A 81 -4.53 -17.73 -5.77
C ASN A 81 -3.07 -17.31 -5.79
N ARG A 82 -2.81 -16.11 -5.27
CA ARG A 82 -1.52 -15.61 -4.87
C ARG A 82 -1.33 -15.88 -3.37
N THR A 83 -0.22 -16.51 -3.00
CA THR A 83 0.09 -16.88 -1.62
C THR A 83 1.38 -16.21 -1.16
N LEU A 84 1.33 -15.59 0.02
CA LEU A 84 2.46 -15.07 0.78
C LEU A 84 2.90 -16.10 1.83
N THR A 85 4.20 -16.31 1.96
CA THR A 85 4.85 -16.86 3.14
C THR A 85 5.98 -15.93 3.58
N SER A 86 5.99 -15.50 4.85
CA SER A 86 7.00 -14.57 5.37
C SER A 86 7.28 -14.80 6.85
N ASN A 87 8.46 -14.37 7.30
CA ASN A 87 8.79 -14.32 8.73
C ASN A 87 8.43 -12.99 9.41
N GLY A 88 7.76 -12.06 8.73
CA GLY A 88 7.29 -10.79 9.31
C GLY A 88 8.39 -9.83 9.76
N ILE A 89 9.64 -10.11 9.40
CA ILE A 89 10.77 -9.22 9.67
C ILE A 89 10.87 -8.21 8.51
N PRO A 90 10.93 -6.89 8.79
CA PRO A 90 11.05 -5.89 7.74
C PRO A 90 12.40 -6.05 7.04
N ASP A 91 12.42 -5.95 5.72
CA ASP A 91 13.61 -6.11 4.88
C ASP A 91 14.30 -4.79 4.54
N HIS A 92 13.98 -3.74 5.30
CA HIS A 92 14.44 -2.37 5.14
C HIS A 92 14.77 -1.75 6.51
N GLU A 93 15.39 -0.58 6.51
CA GLU A 93 15.72 0.15 7.74
C GLU A 93 14.46 0.46 8.58
N VAL A 94 14.55 0.30 9.90
CA VAL A 94 13.47 0.63 10.85
C VAL A 94 13.95 1.54 11.97
N GLY A 95 13.00 2.18 12.66
CA GLY A 95 13.27 2.94 13.87
C GLY A 95 13.75 2.08 15.04
N THR A 96 14.00 2.74 16.17
CA THR A 96 14.38 2.05 17.40
C THR A 96 13.13 1.55 18.14
N PHE A 97 13.12 0.25 18.41
CA PHE A 97 12.17 -0.46 19.24
C PHE A 97 12.92 -1.33 20.29
N PRO A 98 12.52 -1.30 21.56
CA PRO A 98 11.44 -0.49 22.12
C PRO A 98 11.80 1.00 22.18
N ASN A 99 10.78 1.86 22.25
CA ASN A 99 10.89 3.30 22.47
C ASN A 99 9.82 3.78 23.48
N PRO A 100 9.83 5.05 23.94
CA PRO A 100 8.88 5.51 24.96
C PRO A 100 7.39 5.33 24.61
N GLY A 101 7.02 5.44 23.33
CA GLY A 101 5.65 5.25 22.85
C GLY A 101 5.31 3.80 22.49
N ASN A 102 6.30 2.92 22.38
CA ASN A 102 6.12 1.50 22.06
C ASN A 102 7.15 0.61 22.79
N PRO A 103 6.75 -0.10 23.85
CA PRO A 103 7.66 -0.92 24.66
C PRO A 103 8.01 -2.29 24.04
N ASN A 104 7.49 -2.60 22.85
CA ASN A 104 7.61 -3.93 22.25
C ASN A 104 8.89 -4.07 21.39
N ARG A 105 9.29 -5.31 21.13
CA ARG A 105 10.46 -5.66 20.32
C ARG A 105 10.03 -6.43 19.09
N ILE A 106 10.64 -6.12 17.94
CA ILE A 106 10.38 -6.86 16.70
C ILE A 106 10.84 -8.31 16.89
N SER A 107 9.98 -9.26 16.53
CA SER A 107 10.30 -10.68 16.54
C SER A 107 9.75 -11.36 15.30
N ALA A 108 10.36 -12.48 14.91
CA ALA A 108 9.91 -13.24 13.76
C ALA A 108 8.50 -13.80 13.99
N GLN A 109 7.68 -13.70 12.97
CA GLN A 109 6.32 -14.21 12.90
C GLN A 109 6.25 -15.42 11.97
N SER A 110 5.12 -16.12 11.95
CA SER A 110 4.81 -17.15 10.94
C SER A 110 3.64 -16.66 10.11
N ILE A 111 3.92 -15.97 9.01
CA ILE A 111 2.90 -15.34 8.16
C ILE A 111 2.61 -16.25 6.98
N SER A 112 1.34 -16.58 6.79
CA SER A 112 0.81 -17.16 5.56
C SER A 112 -0.51 -16.47 5.19
N ALA A 113 -0.61 -16.00 3.95
CA ALA A 113 -1.83 -15.37 3.43
C ALA A 113 -2.09 -15.82 1.99
N SER A 114 -3.35 -15.88 1.57
CA SER A 114 -3.73 -16.28 0.21
C SER A 114 -4.87 -15.41 -0.31
N TYR A 115 -4.70 -14.84 -1.51
CA TYR A 115 -5.63 -13.92 -2.15
C TYR A 115 -5.97 -14.39 -3.56
N THR A 116 -7.17 -14.08 -4.04
CA THR A 116 -7.58 -14.40 -5.42
C THR A 116 -6.67 -13.71 -6.44
N LEU A 117 -6.39 -14.39 -7.55
CA LEU A 117 -5.74 -13.82 -8.73
C LEU A 117 -6.72 -13.13 -9.68
N THR A 118 -8.02 -13.23 -9.42
CA THR A 118 -9.09 -12.63 -10.23
C THR A 118 -9.96 -11.74 -9.34
N PRO A 119 -9.41 -10.62 -8.82
CA PRO A 119 -10.15 -9.73 -7.96
C PRO A 119 -11.29 -9.06 -8.74
N ALA A 120 -12.47 -9.00 -8.12
CA ALA A 120 -13.66 -8.38 -8.69
C ALA A 120 -14.28 -7.42 -7.67
N GLN A 121 -14.65 -6.22 -8.11
CA GLN A 121 -15.35 -5.26 -7.25
C GLN A 121 -16.74 -5.81 -6.93
N THR A 122 -17.07 -5.86 -5.66
CA THR A 122 -18.42 -6.10 -5.17
C THR A 122 -19.14 -4.75 -5.11
N GLY A 123 -20.46 -4.74 -5.28
CA GLY A 123 -21.28 -3.53 -5.08
C GLY A 123 -21.36 -3.07 -3.62
N SER A 124 -20.48 -3.58 -2.74
CA SER A 124 -20.45 -3.33 -1.31
C SER A 124 -19.00 -3.16 -0.85
N VAL A 125 -18.83 -2.62 0.35
CA VAL A 125 -17.51 -2.49 0.99
C VAL A 125 -17.43 -3.41 2.20
N ASN A 126 -16.29 -4.04 2.41
CA ASN A 126 -16.00 -4.77 3.64
C ASN A 126 -14.97 -4.00 4.48
N SER A 127 -15.42 -3.47 5.62
CA SER A 127 -14.59 -2.73 6.58
C SER A 127 -14.25 -3.53 7.85
N ASN A 128 -14.60 -4.81 7.90
CA ASN A 128 -14.44 -5.64 9.09
C ASN A 128 -13.13 -6.41 9.12
N LEU A 129 -12.10 -5.94 8.41
CA LEU A 129 -10.81 -6.62 8.31
C LEU A 129 -9.82 -5.96 9.27
N VAL A 130 -9.08 -6.77 10.03
CA VAL A 130 -7.91 -6.29 10.80
C VAL A 130 -6.73 -6.08 9.86
N ALA A 131 -6.39 -7.09 9.05
CA ALA A 131 -5.38 -7.01 8.00
C ALA A 131 -6.02 -6.65 6.66
N LEU A 132 -5.67 -5.49 6.09
CA LEU A 132 -6.22 -5.01 4.82
C LEU A 132 -5.45 -5.56 3.61
N GLY A 133 -4.30 -6.18 3.87
CA GLY A 133 -3.38 -6.71 2.89
C GLY A 133 -1.97 -6.83 3.46
N TYR A 134 -1.03 -7.21 2.61
CA TYR A 134 0.39 -7.27 2.96
C TYR A 134 1.24 -6.59 1.90
N ALA A 135 2.28 -5.93 2.36
CA ALA A 135 3.34 -5.39 1.51
C ALA A 135 4.15 -6.53 0.86
N LEU A 136 4.88 -6.21 -0.21
CA LEU A 136 5.74 -7.17 -0.91
C LEU A 136 6.77 -7.84 0.00
N ASN A 137 7.27 -7.11 1.00
CA ASN A 137 8.21 -7.63 1.99
C ASN A 137 7.57 -8.43 3.14
N GLY A 138 6.26 -8.70 3.07
CA GLY A 138 5.57 -9.54 4.06
C GLY A 138 5.12 -8.80 5.32
N ILE A 139 5.26 -7.47 5.37
CA ILE A 139 4.75 -6.66 6.47
C ILE A 139 3.26 -6.32 6.24
N LYS A 140 2.45 -6.47 7.28
CA LYS A 140 1.00 -6.29 7.23
C LYS A 140 0.61 -4.81 7.11
N PHE A 141 -0.43 -4.56 6.32
CA PHE A 141 -1.15 -3.28 6.29
C PHE A 141 -2.29 -3.32 7.31
N GLU A 142 -2.11 -2.63 8.44
CA GLU A 142 -3.07 -2.56 9.54
C GLU A 142 -3.16 -1.11 10.05
N PRO A 143 -3.93 -0.24 9.38
CA PRO A 143 -3.99 1.17 9.74
C PRO A 143 -4.87 1.48 10.96
N GLY A 144 -5.79 0.56 11.31
CA GLY A 144 -6.55 0.67 12.55
C GLY A 144 -5.68 0.46 13.77
N THR A 145 -6.14 0.96 14.93
CA THR A 145 -5.51 0.69 16.22
C THR A 145 -6.49 -0.03 17.14
N GLY A 146 -5.97 -0.65 18.20
CA GLY A 146 -6.76 -1.10 19.35
C GLY A 146 -7.09 0.03 20.34
N GLY A 147 -6.71 1.27 20.03
CA GLY A 147 -6.86 2.41 20.91
C GLY A 147 -8.27 2.97 20.88
N THR A 148 -8.85 3.18 22.06
CA THR A 148 -10.17 3.79 22.20
C THR A 148 -10.24 4.79 23.35
N CYS A 149 -11.19 5.71 23.27
CA CYS A 149 -11.54 6.59 24.37
C CYS A 149 -13.05 6.68 24.60
N ASN A 150 -13.46 6.87 25.85
CA ASN A 150 -14.84 7.12 26.22
C ASN A 150 -15.26 8.57 25.92
N ASP A 151 -16.57 8.84 26.01
CA ASP A 151 -17.15 10.14 25.62
C ASP A 151 -16.63 11.33 26.44
N SER A 152 -16.24 11.13 27.71
CA SER A 152 -15.68 12.19 28.54
C SER A 152 -14.22 12.52 28.22
N GLY A 153 -13.52 11.67 27.46
CA GLY A 153 -12.08 11.81 27.23
C GLY A 153 -11.20 11.45 28.44
N THR A 154 -11.79 10.96 29.54
CA THR A 154 -11.04 10.69 30.78
C THR A 154 -10.59 9.25 30.93
N ASN A 155 -11.14 8.34 30.11
CA ASN A 155 -10.74 6.94 30.05
C ASN A 155 -10.40 6.60 28.60
N CYS A 156 -9.12 6.80 28.26
CA CYS A 156 -8.54 6.41 26.98
C CYS A 156 -7.48 5.33 27.20
N SER A 157 -7.46 4.33 26.32
CA SER A 157 -6.41 3.31 26.29
C SER A 157 -5.93 3.12 24.86
N LEU A 158 -4.62 2.94 24.65
CA LEU A 158 -4.05 2.64 23.34
C LEU A 158 -4.21 1.16 22.94
N VAL A 159 -4.61 0.31 23.90
CA VAL A 159 -4.83 -1.12 23.70
C VAL A 159 -5.96 -1.62 24.60
N GLY A 160 -6.89 -2.40 24.06
CA GLY A 160 -7.92 -3.10 24.85
C GLY A 160 -8.93 -2.19 25.56
N GLY A 161 -9.04 -0.92 25.18
CA GLY A 161 -10.09 -0.04 25.68
C GLY A 161 -11.47 -0.38 25.09
N THR A 162 -12.54 0.08 25.73
CA THR A 162 -13.93 -0.19 25.31
C THR A 162 -14.70 1.06 24.89
N GLY A 163 -14.01 2.19 24.71
CA GLY A 163 -14.62 3.45 24.31
C GLY A 163 -15.11 3.45 22.86
N ALA A 164 -16.07 4.33 22.55
CA ALA A 164 -16.62 4.45 21.21
C ALA A 164 -15.66 5.13 20.22
N TRP A 165 -14.76 5.99 20.72
CA TRP A 165 -13.90 6.83 19.89
C TRP A 165 -12.59 6.12 19.60
N ARG A 166 -12.31 5.78 18.34
CA ARG A 166 -11.11 5.02 17.97
C ARG A 166 -9.97 5.96 17.69
N ILE A 167 -8.83 5.76 18.35
CA ILE A 167 -7.69 6.67 18.28
C ILE A 167 -6.85 6.35 17.04
N GLU A 168 -6.49 7.36 16.26
CA GLU A 168 -5.59 7.19 15.11
C GLU A 168 -4.12 7.16 15.54
N ALA A 169 -3.34 6.24 14.95
CA ALA A 169 -1.90 6.16 15.21
C ALA A 169 -1.12 7.33 14.61
N LEU A 170 -1.64 7.94 13.54
CA LEU A 170 -0.98 8.97 12.74
C LEU A 170 -1.86 10.23 12.65
N GLY A 171 -1.23 11.37 12.38
CA GLY A 171 -1.95 12.63 12.10
C GLY A 171 -2.48 13.36 13.33
N GLN A 172 -2.13 12.91 14.54
CA GLN A 172 -2.55 13.51 15.81
C GLN A 172 -1.38 13.52 16.81
N THR A 173 -1.47 14.35 17.86
CA THR A 173 -0.41 14.55 18.87
C THR A 173 -0.85 14.26 20.30
N SER A 174 -2.09 13.82 20.49
CA SER A 174 -2.68 13.52 21.79
C SER A 174 -2.23 12.19 22.38
N PHE A 175 -1.90 11.23 21.52
CA PHE A 175 -1.53 9.86 21.89
C PHE A 175 -0.31 9.41 21.11
N ASP A 176 0.71 8.90 21.79
CA ASP A 176 1.91 8.40 21.14
C ASP A 176 1.84 6.87 20.99
N PHE A 177 1.78 6.39 19.75
CA PHE A 177 1.85 4.95 19.43
C PHE A 177 3.29 4.45 19.19
N GLY A 178 4.28 5.33 19.32
CA GLY A 178 5.70 5.03 19.13
C GLY A 178 6.05 4.62 17.70
N THR A 179 5.36 5.19 16.70
CA THR A 179 5.60 4.89 15.29
C THR A 179 6.96 5.40 14.82
N ASP A 180 7.63 4.65 13.96
CA ASP A 180 8.86 5.09 13.32
C ASP A 180 8.62 5.88 12.02
N PHE A 181 9.70 6.24 11.32
CA PHE A 181 9.66 6.94 10.04
C PHE A 181 9.05 6.13 8.88
N ASN A 182 8.73 4.84 9.07
CA ASN A 182 7.94 4.05 8.12
C ASN A 182 6.44 4.09 8.44
N ASN A 183 6.02 4.96 9.37
CA ASN A 183 4.66 5.01 9.87
C ASN A 183 4.20 3.65 10.44
N ALA A 184 5.13 2.94 11.08
CA ALA A 184 4.93 1.59 11.59
C ALA A 184 5.35 1.48 13.05
N HIS A 185 4.81 0.49 13.73
CA HIS A 185 5.21 0.15 15.09
C HIS A 185 5.04 -1.35 15.36
N VAL A 186 5.31 -1.77 16.60
CA VAL A 186 5.39 -3.18 16.98
C VAL A 186 4.25 -3.56 17.91
N GLN A 187 3.51 -4.62 17.59
CA GLN A 187 2.48 -5.18 18.46
C GLN A 187 3.10 -5.88 19.69
N PRO A 188 2.33 -6.12 20.77
CA PRO A 188 2.80 -6.90 21.92
C PRO A 188 3.30 -8.32 21.57
N THR A 189 2.84 -8.88 20.44
CA THR A 189 3.29 -10.17 19.87
C THR A 189 4.67 -10.08 19.19
N GLY A 190 5.21 -8.88 19.01
CA GLY A 190 6.44 -8.59 18.28
C GLY A 190 6.27 -8.38 16.78
N GLU A 191 5.03 -8.40 16.26
CA GLU A 191 4.74 -8.13 14.85
C GLU A 191 4.89 -6.64 14.52
N TYR A 192 5.81 -6.32 13.62
CA TYR A 192 5.96 -4.99 13.03
C TYR A 192 4.94 -4.81 11.89
N HIS A 193 4.22 -3.68 11.85
CA HIS A 193 3.17 -3.43 10.85
C HIS A 193 3.01 -1.95 10.50
N TYR A 194 2.50 -1.67 9.29
CA TYR A 194 2.33 -0.30 8.80
C TYR A 194 0.94 0.26 9.12
N HIS A 195 0.91 1.49 9.64
CA HIS A 195 -0.28 2.33 9.67
C HIS A 195 -0.38 3.29 8.48
N GLY A 196 0.76 3.59 7.85
CA GLY A 196 0.84 4.56 6.76
C GLY A 196 1.88 4.21 5.71
N MET A 197 2.48 5.24 5.13
CA MET A 197 3.42 5.09 4.02
C MET A 197 4.71 4.37 4.47
N PRO A 198 5.08 3.22 3.88
CA PRO A 198 6.30 2.49 4.25
C PRO A 198 7.51 3.12 3.54
N GLU A 199 8.00 4.25 4.06
CA GLU A 199 9.02 5.08 3.38
C GLU A 199 10.26 4.29 2.96
N LYS A 200 10.84 3.45 3.83
CA LYS A 200 12.03 2.66 3.51
C LYS A 200 11.78 1.49 2.57
N LEU A 201 10.57 0.96 2.53
CA LEU A 201 10.20 0.01 1.48
C LEU A 201 10.16 0.72 0.11
N ILE A 202 9.61 1.93 0.05
CA ILE A 202 9.55 2.72 -1.18
C ILE A 202 10.94 3.12 -1.64
N GLU A 203 11.80 3.58 -0.73
CA GLU A 203 13.22 3.84 -1.01
C GLU A 203 13.91 2.59 -1.57
N LYS A 204 13.69 1.42 -0.96
CA LYS A 204 14.26 0.14 -1.44
C LYS A 204 13.76 -0.25 -2.84
N LEU A 205 12.49 0.00 -3.16
CA LEU A 205 11.93 -0.24 -4.50
C LEU A 205 12.43 0.76 -5.55
N ASN A 206 12.90 1.93 -5.10
CA ASN A 206 13.65 2.93 -5.87
C ASN A 206 13.04 3.31 -7.23
N LYS A 207 11.73 3.58 -7.25
CA LYS A 207 11.01 3.99 -8.47
C LYS A 207 10.94 5.51 -8.68
N GLY A 208 11.34 6.31 -7.69
CA GLY A 208 11.22 7.76 -7.71
C GLY A 208 9.75 8.22 -7.74
N GLN A 209 9.44 9.26 -8.50
CA GLN A 209 8.09 9.81 -8.66
C GLN A 209 7.28 9.02 -9.70
N GLN A 210 6.96 7.77 -9.40
CA GLN A 210 6.20 6.87 -10.27
C GLN A 210 5.20 6.05 -9.47
N MET A 211 4.19 5.51 -10.16
CA MET A 211 3.32 4.49 -9.59
C MET A 211 4.18 3.31 -9.12
N THR A 212 4.12 3.01 -7.82
CA THR A 212 4.94 1.97 -7.20
C THR A 212 4.02 0.97 -6.53
N LEU A 213 3.92 -0.23 -7.10
CA LEU A 213 3.21 -1.35 -6.49
C LEU A 213 3.97 -1.81 -5.24
N VAL A 214 3.35 -1.70 -4.07
CA VAL A 214 3.97 -2.02 -2.78
C VAL A 214 3.38 -3.24 -2.09
N GLY A 215 2.25 -3.76 -2.57
CA GLY A 215 1.65 -4.96 -2.01
C GLY A 215 0.30 -5.34 -2.61
N TRP A 216 -0.37 -6.27 -1.93
CA TRP A 216 -1.66 -6.81 -2.33
C TRP A 216 -2.65 -6.71 -1.18
N ALA A 217 -3.85 -6.24 -1.51
CA ALA A 217 -4.96 -6.17 -0.58
C ALA A 217 -5.60 -7.56 -0.37
N ALA A 218 -6.34 -7.72 0.72
CA ALA A 218 -6.96 -8.99 1.12
C ALA A 218 -8.00 -9.53 0.12
N ASP A 219 -8.48 -8.69 -0.79
CA ASP A 219 -9.40 -9.04 -1.88
C ASP A 219 -8.70 -9.27 -3.22
N GLY A 220 -7.36 -9.24 -3.26
CA GLY A 220 -6.54 -9.52 -4.44
C GLY A 220 -6.21 -8.31 -5.31
N PHE A 221 -6.75 -7.12 -5.03
CA PHE A 221 -6.38 -5.91 -5.77
C PHE A 221 -4.99 -5.38 -5.35
N PRO A 222 -4.25 -4.74 -6.28
CA PRO A 222 -2.94 -4.15 -5.98
C PRO A 222 -3.05 -2.92 -5.08
N VAL A 223 -1.98 -2.68 -4.31
CA VAL A 223 -1.82 -1.50 -3.45
C VAL A 223 -0.60 -0.69 -3.92
N TYR A 224 -0.83 0.57 -4.30
CA TYR A 224 0.22 1.47 -4.78
C TYR A 224 0.60 2.53 -3.74
N ALA A 225 1.86 2.92 -3.70
CA ALA A 225 2.32 4.00 -2.84
C ALA A 225 2.25 5.36 -3.54
N ARG A 226 1.53 6.31 -2.91
CA ARG A 226 1.59 7.77 -3.06
C ARG A 226 1.17 8.35 -4.42
N TYR A 227 1.66 7.80 -5.52
CA TYR A 227 1.59 8.36 -6.86
C TYR A 227 0.62 7.60 -7.76
N GLY A 228 0.01 8.35 -8.67
CA GLY A 228 -0.83 7.83 -9.74
C GLY A 228 -0.84 8.77 -10.94
N TYR A 229 -1.35 8.27 -12.07
CA TYR A 229 -1.66 9.10 -13.23
C TYR A 229 -2.68 10.19 -12.86
N SER A 230 -2.48 11.41 -13.35
CA SER A 230 -3.40 12.52 -13.13
C SER A 230 -4.77 12.26 -13.73
N GLU A 231 -4.79 11.61 -14.89
CA GLU A 231 -6.00 11.06 -15.50
C GLU A 231 -5.98 9.53 -15.33
N ALA A 232 -6.88 9.00 -14.52
CA ALA A 232 -6.82 7.60 -14.06
C ALA A 232 -6.75 6.57 -15.21
N ASN A 233 -7.39 6.86 -16.35
CA ASN A 233 -7.44 5.96 -17.52
C ASN A 233 -6.40 6.30 -18.61
N ASN A 234 -5.43 7.17 -18.34
CA ASN A 234 -4.45 7.61 -19.32
C ASN A 234 -3.01 7.53 -18.79
N ALA A 235 -2.30 6.48 -19.21
CA ALA A 235 -0.91 6.22 -18.82
C ALA A 235 0.10 7.23 -19.38
N ARG A 236 -0.34 8.14 -20.28
CA ARG A 236 0.47 9.25 -20.80
C ARG A 236 0.25 10.56 -20.03
N SER A 237 -0.71 10.59 -19.11
CA SER A 237 -0.90 11.76 -18.25
C SER A 237 0.25 11.87 -17.24
N SER A 238 0.43 13.06 -16.67
CA SER A 238 1.48 13.29 -15.68
C SER A 238 1.25 12.46 -14.42
N ILE A 239 2.32 12.12 -13.71
CA ILE A 239 2.25 11.52 -12.38
C ILE A 239 2.00 12.62 -11.34
N LYS A 240 1.08 12.38 -10.40
CA LYS A 240 0.80 13.25 -9.26
C LYS A 240 0.66 12.45 -7.96
N LEU A 241 0.77 13.15 -6.83
CA LEU A 241 0.30 12.62 -5.55
C LEU A 241 -1.21 12.37 -5.65
N LEU A 242 -1.66 11.17 -5.32
CA LEU A 242 -3.09 10.90 -5.20
C LEU A 242 -3.63 11.45 -3.88
N ALA A 243 -4.69 12.24 -3.98
CA ALA A 243 -5.39 12.80 -2.84
C ALA A 243 -6.50 11.86 -2.37
N SER A 244 -6.53 11.61 -1.07
CA SER A 244 -7.69 11.00 -0.41
C SER A 244 -8.91 11.92 -0.52
N SER A 245 -10.10 11.32 -0.61
CA SER A 245 -11.38 12.03 -0.57
C SER A 245 -11.93 12.19 0.85
N TYR A 246 -11.09 12.02 1.87
CA TYR A 246 -11.44 12.29 3.25
C TYR A 246 -11.00 13.68 3.69
N ARG A 247 -11.77 14.28 4.60
CA ARG A 247 -11.39 15.50 5.33
C ARG A 247 -11.80 15.41 6.79
N LEU A 248 -11.27 16.31 7.60
CA LEU A 248 -11.82 16.54 8.94
C LEU A 248 -13.23 17.11 8.82
N LYS A 249 -14.12 16.64 9.69
CA LYS A 249 -15.44 17.25 9.90
C LYS A 249 -15.27 18.69 10.40
N SER A 250 -16.24 19.54 10.08
CA SER A 250 -16.25 20.94 10.53
C SER A 250 -16.70 21.12 11.98
N ALA A 251 -17.40 20.12 12.53
CA ALA A 251 -17.88 20.09 13.91
C ALA A 251 -17.68 18.69 14.51
N PRO A 252 -17.44 18.60 15.83
CA PRO A 252 -17.36 17.32 16.52
C PRO A 252 -18.72 16.63 16.55
N ASP A 253 -18.70 15.29 16.46
CA ASP A 253 -19.88 14.47 16.66
C ASP A 253 -20.38 14.53 18.12
N ALA A 254 -21.67 14.26 18.34
CA ALA A 254 -22.23 14.16 19.69
C ALA A 254 -21.58 13.02 20.49
N GLY A 255 -21.31 13.26 21.78
CA GLY A 255 -20.64 12.29 22.65
C GLY A 255 -19.13 12.19 22.43
N ARG A 256 -18.56 12.91 21.46
CA ARG A 256 -17.11 12.99 21.28
C ARG A 256 -16.45 13.69 22.48
N PRO A 257 -15.26 13.22 22.94
CA PRO A 257 -14.41 14.01 23.83
C PRO A 257 -14.25 15.45 23.36
N ALA A 258 -14.13 16.38 24.31
CA ALA A 258 -14.02 17.80 23.99
C ALA A 258 -12.81 18.10 23.09
N VAL A 259 -13.00 18.96 22.08
CA VAL A 259 -11.92 19.40 21.16
C VAL A 259 -10.76 20.10 21.87
N SER A 260 -11.02 20.68 23.05
CA SER A 260 -10.01 21.28 23.92
C SER A 260 -9.12 20.25 24.62
N LEU A 261 -9.57 19.01 24.76
CA LEU A 261 -8.75 17.90 25.28
C LEU A 261 -8.03 17.20 24.12
N TYR A 262 -8.79 16.88 23.07
CA TYR A 262 -8.31 16.16 21.91
C TYR A 262 -8.77 16.87 20.63
N PRO A 263 -7.87 17.52 19.87
CA PRO A 263 -8.22 18.21 18.61
C PRO A 263 -8.90 17.29 17.60
N LEU A 264 -9.65 17.85 16.65
CA LEU A 264 -10.19 17.05 15.53
C LEU A 264 -9.05 16.41 14.74
N GLY A 265 -9.22 15.12 14.45
CA GLY A 265 -8.22 14.29 13.79
C GLY A 265 -7.58 13.27 14.74
N THR A 266 -7.80 13.41 16.05
CA THR A 266 -7.37 12.42 17.04
C THR A 266 -8.11 11.09 16.88
N PHE A 267 -9.39 11.14 16.51
CA PHE A 267 -10.22 9.94 16.37
C PHE A 267 -10.56 9.64 14.91
N ARG A 268 -10.70 8.36 14.58
CA ARG A 268 -11.14 7.88 13.25
C ARG A 268 -12.42 8.58 12.81
N GLN A 269 -13.36 8.75 13.74
CA GLN A 269 -14.67 9.34 13.52
C GLN A 269 -14.64 10.85 13.23
N ASP A 270 -13.51 11.53 13.50
CA ASP A 270 -13.35 12.96 13.17
C ASP A 270 -13.22 13.18 11.65
N TYR A 271 -13.02 12.13 10.86
CA TYR A 271 -12.92 12.19 9.41
C TYR A 271 -14.24 11.79 8.73
N GLU A 272 -14.54 12.46 7.62
CA GLU A 272 -15.67 12.11 6.74
C GLU A 272 -15.18 11.94 5.29
N TYR A 273 -15.75 10.95 4.60
CA TYR A 273 -15.58 10.78 3.16
C TYR A 273 -16.49 11.76 2.42
N VAL A 274 -15.92 12.47 1.44
CA VAL A 274 -16.63 13.39 0.56
C VAL A 274 -16.34 12.99 -0.88
N ALA A 275 -17.33 12.38 -1.54
CA ALA A 275 -17.18 11.93 -2.92
C ALA A 275 -16.70 13.06 -3.85
N GLY A 276 -15.62 12.80 -4.59
CA GLY A 276 -15.02 13.74 -5.53
C GLY A 276 -14.17 14.86 -4.89
N LEU A 277 -13.92 14.83 -3.58
CA LEU A 277 -13.01 15.78 -2.94
C LEU A 277 -11.55 15.57 -3.38
N GLY A 278 -11.13 14.31 -3.48
CA GLY A 278 -9.82 13.88 -3.95
C GLY A 278 -9.92 12.99 -5.18
N ASP A 279 -8.90 12.15 -5.36
CA ASP A 279 -8.77 11.21 -6.48
C ASP A 279 -9.34 9.82 -6.19
N LEU A 280 -9.65 9.53 -4.92
CA LEU A 280 -9.89 8.18 -4.41
C LEU A 280 -11.30 8.02 -3.83
N ASP A 281 -11.81 6.80 -3.83
CA ASP A 281 -13.11 6.43 -3.28
C ASP A 281 -13.09 6.24 -1.75
N GLU A 282 -14.21 5.78 -1.19
CA GLU A 282 -14.37 5.57 0.25
C GLU A 282 -13.42 4.51 0.84
N CYS A 283 -12.89 3.60 0.02
CA CYS A 283 -11.87 2.65 0.43
C CYS A 283 -10.46 3.10 0.06
N ASN A 284 -10.25 4.37 -0.28
CA ASN A 284 -8.96 4.93 -0.65
C ASN A 284 -8.35 4.26 -1.90
N GLY A 285 -9.20 3.86 -2.86
CA GLY A 285 -8.77 3.33 -4.15
C GLY A 285 -9.46 4.00 -5.33
N ARG A 286 -9.13 3.56 -6.55
CA ARG A 286 -9.78 3.97 -7.79
C ARG A 286 -9.54 2.95 -8.90
N SER A 287 -10.35 3.01 -9.95
CA SER A 287 -10.10 2.26 -11.19
C SER A 287 -9.28 3.09 -12.16
N GLY A 288 -8.27 2.47 -12.78
CA GLY A 288 -7.43 3.14 -13.76
C GLY A 288 -6.30 2.25 -14.27
N VAL A 289 -5.57 2.77 -15.24
CA VAL A 289 -4.36 2.12 -15.78
C VAL A 289 -3.20 2.23 -14.80
N THR A 290 -2.34 1.23 -14.79
CA THR A 290 -1.08 1.21 -14.02
C THR A 290 0.03 0.61 -14.89
N PRO A 291 1.31 0.73 -14.49
CA PRO A 291 2.41 0.09 -15.23
C PRO A 291 2.23 -1.43 -15.41
N GLU A 292 1.70 -2.10 -14.40
CA GLU A 292 1.46 -3.55 -14.40
C GLU A 292 0.13 -3.93 -15.07
N PHE A 293 -0.85 -3.01 -15.10
CA PHE A 293 -2.20 -3.22 -15.63
C PHE A 293 -2.56 -2.12 -16.64
N PRO A 294 -2.01 -2.17 -17.87
CA PRO A 294 -2.20 -1.12 -18.88
C PRO A 294 -3.64 -1.07 -19.42
N SER A 295 -4.40 -2.17 -19.30
CA SER A 295 -5.84 -2.20 -19.63
C SER A 295 -6.75 -1.71 -18.50
N GLY A 296 -6.17 -1.36 -17.35
CA GLY A 296 -6.89 -0.91 -16.18
C GLY A 296 -7.20 -2.01 -15.17
N ILE A 297 -7.20 -1.61 -13.90
CA ILE A 297 -7.64 -2.41 -12.75
C ILE A 297 -8.15 -1.46 -11.67
N TYR A 298 -8.99 -1.94 -10.76
CA TYR A 298 -9.19 -1.25 -9.49
C TYR A 298 -7.95 -1.44 -8.60
N TYR A 299 -7.50 -0.38 -7.93
CA TYR A 299 -6.35 -0.44 -7.03
C TYR A 299 -6.52 0.48 -5.84
N TYR A 300 -5.92 0.09 -4.71
CA TYR A 300 -5.80 0.95 -3.53
C TYR A 300 -4.56 1.82 -3.63
N ALA A 301 -4.61 3.00 -3.02
CA ALA A 301 -3.45 3.87 -2.88
C ALA A 301 -3.16 4.15 -1.41
N ILE A 302 -1.90 4.03 -1.01
CA ILE A 302 -1.42 4.60 0.25
C ILE A 302 -1.17 6.09 0.01
N THR A 303 -1.74 6.94 0.85
CA THR A 303 -1.68 8.40 0.70
C THR A 303 -0.91 9.06 1.85
N VAL A 304 -0.54 10.33 1.68
CA VAL A 304 0.19 11.12 2.69
C VAL A 304 -0.73 11.74 3.75
N ALA A 305 -2.04 11.56 3.61
CA ALA A 305 -3.07 12.06 4.52
C ALA A 305 -4.05 10.93 4.86
N TYR A 306 -4.93 11.16 5.83
CA TYR A 306 -5.94 10.18 6.21
C TYR A 306 -6.73 9.66 4.99
N PRO A 307 -7.00 8.34 4.87
CA PRO A 307 -6.78 7.29 5.88
C PRO A 307 -5.38 6.68 5.90
N TYR A 308 -4.44 7.24 5.13
CA TYR A 308 -3.12 6.71 4.80
C TYR A 308 -3.25 5.41 4.01
N ILE A 309 -3.50 4.28 4.67
CA ILE A 309 -3.83 2.99 4.06
C ILE A 309 -5.36 2.81 4.06
N GLN A 310 -5.91 2.05 3.11
CA GLN A 310 -7.34 1.76 3.02
C GLN A 310 -7.95 1.25 4.33
N ARG A 311 -9.21 1.59 4.61
CA ARG A 311 -9.99 1.12 5.78
C ARG A 311 -11.07 0.10 5.44
N CYS A 312 -11.17 -0.24 4.16
CA CYS A 312 -12.07 -1.26 3.65
C CYS A 312 -11.52 -1.86 2.36
N VAL A 313 -12.16 -2.93 1.92
CA VAL A 313 -11.94 -3.52 0.61
C VAL A 313 -13.23 -3.50 -0.21
N LYS A 314 -13.10 -3.39 -1.54
CA LYS A 314 -14.18 -3.37 -2.53
C LYS A 314 -14.47 -4.76 -3.08
N GLY A 315 -13.51 -5.68 -3.08
CA GLY A 315 -13.71 -7.05 -3.54
C GLY A 315 -14.16 -8.01 -2.45
N THR A 316 -14.41 -9.26 -2.83
CA THR A 316 -14.63 -10.35 -1.87
C THR A 316 -13.30 -10.67 -1.19
N ALA A 317 -13.14 -10.24 0.06
CA ALA A 317 -11.98 -10.62 0.87
C ALA A 317 -11.86 -12.15 0.91
N ALA A 318 -10.66 -12.69 0.70
CA ALA A 318 -10.41 -14.12 0.89
C ALA A 318 -10.69 -14.52 2.36
N GLY A 319 -11.15 -15.74 2.59
CA GLY A 319 -11.63 -16.26 3.88
C GLY A 319 -10.58 -16.38 5.01
N GLY A 320 -9.47 -15.64 4.96
CA GLY A 320 -8.42 -15.59 5.98
C GLY A 320 -8.36 -14.27 6.76
N ALA A 321 -9.20 -13.29 6.45
CA ALA A 321 -9.21 -12.05 7.21
C ALA A 321 -9.93 -12.25 8.54
N THR A 322 -9.23 -12.00 9.64
CA THR A 322 -9.84 -11.98 10.98
C THR A 322 -10.86 -10.84 11.06
N PRO A 323 -12.14 -11.14 11.35
CA PRO A 323 -13.15 -10.11 11.54
C PRO A 323 -12.78 -9.21 12.72
N LEU A 324 -13.02 -7.91 12.62
CA LEU A 324 -13.06 -7.05 13.80
C LEU A 324 -14.15 -7.56 14.76
N PRO A 325 -13.92 -7.51 16.09
CA PRO A 325 -15.01 -7.75 17.03
C PRO A 325 -16.15 -6.76 16.76
N PRO A 326 -17.42 -7.21 16.87
CA PRO A 326 -18.56 -6.35 16.61
C PRO A 326 -18.51 -5.13 17.54
N PRO A 327 -18.96 -3.95 17.06
CA PRO A 327 -19.11 -2.80 17.95
C PRO A 327 -20.06 -3.18 19.11
N PRO A 328 -19.80 -2.71 20.35
CA PRO A 328 -20.73 -2.92 21.44
C PRO A 328 -22.11 -2.35 21.05
N PRO A 329 -23.21 -2.98 21.48
CA PRO A 329 -24.55 -2.50 21.18
C PRO A 329 -24.73 -1.08 21.71
N PRO A 330 -25.46 -0.21 20.98
CA PRO A 330 -25.82 1.10 21.52
C PRO A 330 -26.60 0.90 22.82
N LYS A 331 -26.17 1.61 23.87
CA LYS A 331 -26.97 1.77 25.08
C LYS A 331 -28.04 2.82 24.87
#